data_AF-A0A7C3EU25-F1
#
_entry.id   AF-A0A7C3EU25-F1
#
_cell.length_a   1.000
_cell.length_b   1.000
_cell.length_c   1.000
_cell.angle_alpha   90.00
_cell.angle_beta   90.00
_cell.angle_gamma   90.00
#
_symmetry.space_group_name_H-M   'P 1'
#
loop_
_entity.id
_entity.type
_entity.pdbx_description
1 polymer ?
#
loop_
_entity_poly.entity_id
_entity_poly.type
_entity_poly.pdbx_seq_one_letter_code
_entity_poly.pdbx_strand_id
1 'polypeptide(L)'
;MKKITIIFSLMIIYFITISIEKLKADEPCVPDCENSAWSSSQQISIYLSSCGGNITVTYRFRAACNIFYDYYIERVSFSSAIRDCLDRVYGGDLNQILQHITEALIIANPVNFPPTEPNKCETNWRVMKGSCWMPTIIPHIPMVENGNKIKSDDLHSYVGYDVLIPCTYDDCCLEYFTVCTDLNNNRTITQTGYLPPEDPECERNYNELCVPVCGSIYNR
;
A
#
# COMPACT_ATOMS: atom_id res chain seq x y z
N MET A 1 44.23 -16.69 29.57
CA MET A 1 43.22 -15.61 29.59
C MET A 1 43.05 -14.90 28.25
N LYS A 2 44.10 -14.41 27.56
CA LYS A 2 43.95 -13.66 26.28
C LYS A 2 43.18 -14.38 25.15
N LYS A 3 43.26 -15.72 25.05
CA LYS A 3 42.54 -16.48 24.00
C LYS A 3 41.02 -16.55 24.18
N ILE A 4 40.53 -16.49 25.42
CA ILE A 4 39.09 -16.56 25.73
C ILE A 4 38.40 -15.24 25.34
N THR A 5 39.09 -14.11 25.52
CA THR A 5 38.58 -12.78 25.16
C THR A 5 38.34 -12.62 23.66
N ILE A 6 39.21 -13.17 22.81
CA ILE A 6 39.10 -13.07 21.34
C ILE A 6 37.87 -13.84 20.81
N ILE A 7 37.61 -15.03 21.35
CA ILE A 7 36.46 -15.86 20.94
C ILE A 7 35.14 -15.16 21.31
N PHE A 8 35.07 -14.53 22.48
CA PHE A 8 33.88 -13.82 22.93
C PHE A 8 33.60 -12.57 22.07
N SER A 9 34.65 -11.82 21.69
CA SER A 9 34.50 -10.67 20.78
C SER A 9 34.03 -11.07 19.38
N LEU A 10 34.53 -12.19 18.82
CA LEU A 10 34.08 -12.68 17.52
C LEU A 10 32.63 -13.17 17.53
N MET A 11 32.20 -13.83 18.62
CA MET A 11 30.79 -14.22 18.81
C MET A 11 29.86 -13.02 18.88
N ILE A 12 30.25 -11.95 19.57
CA ILE A 12 29.44 -10.71 19.67
C ILE A 12 29.33 -10.05 18.30
N ILE A 13 30.43 -9.93 17.55
CA ILE A 13 30.40 -9.35 16.20
C ILE A 13 29.50 -10.18 15.27
N TYR A 14 29.60 -11.51 15.33
CA TYR A 14 28.76 -12.41 14.53
C TYR A 14 27.27 -12.30 14.88
N PHE A 15 26.93 -12.20 16.18
CA PHE A 15 25.55 -11.99 16.61
C PHE A 15 25.01 -10.63 16.14
N ILE A 16 25.81 -9.57 16.22
CA ILE A 16 25.43 -8.24 15.74
C ILE A 16 25.18 -8.28 14.22
N THR A 17 26.03 -8.94 13.44
CA THR A 17 25.83 -9.02 11.98
C THR A 17 24.57 -9.80 11.59
N ILE A 18 24.28 -10.92 12.26
CA ILE A 18 23.05 -11.69 11.99
C ILE A 18 21.80 -10.90 12.38
N SER A 19 21.83 -10.17 13.49
CA SER A 19 20.71 -9.34 13.92
C SER A 19 20.41 -8.20 12.94
N ILE A 20 21.43 -7.63 12.29
CA ILE A 20 21.28 -6.58 11.27
C ILE A 20 20.66 -7.15 9.98
N GLU A 21 21.07 -8.36 9.55
CA GLU A 21 20.49 -9.00 8.36
C GLU A 21 19.03 -9.37 8.53
N LYS A 22 18.62 -9.86 9.72
CA LYS A 22 17.21 -10.15 9.97
C LYS A 22 16.32 -8.91 10.00
N LEU A 23 16.86 -7.73 10.31
CA LEU A 23 16.09 -6.49 10.28
C LEU A 23 15.80 -6.01 8.84
N LYS A 24 16.64 -6.40 7.87
CA LYS A 24 16.42 -6.07 6.44
C LYS A 24 15.38 -6.95 5.76
N ALA A 25 15.08 -8.14 6.31
CA ALA A 25 14.28 -9.15 5.65
C ALA A 25 12.76 -8.88 5.63
N ASP A 26 12.27 -7.83 6.31
CA ASP A 26 10.84 -7.45 6.32
C ASP A 26 10.59 -6.05 5.71
N GLU A 27 11.53 -5.53 4.91
CA GLU A 27 11.31 -4.27 4.18
C GLU A 27 10.50 -4.53 2.90
N PRO A 28 9.25 -4.03 2.82
CA PRO A 28 8.46 -4.21 1.62
C PRO A 28 9.11 -3.45 0.46
N CYS A 29 9.13 -4.05 -0.73
CA CYS A 29 9.68 -3.45 -1.94
C CYS A 29 11.11 -2.89 -1.71
N VAL A 30 12.12 -3.75 -1.87
CA VAL A 30 13.53 -3.44 -1.59
C VAL A 30 13.91 -2.03 -2.06
N PRO A 31 14.45 -1.17 -1.17
CA PRO A 31 14.80 0.20 -1.54
C PRO A 31 15.77 0.27 -2.73
N ASP A 32 15.47 1.16 -3.67
CA ASP A 32 16.37 1.47 -4.80
C ASP A 32 17.71 2.04 -4.34
N CYS A 33 17.76 2.54 -3.10
CA CYS A 33 18.88 3.24 -2.50
C CYS A 33 19.18 2.62 -1.13
N GLU A 34 20.42 2.19 -0.90
CA GLU A 34 20.84 1.43 0.29
C GLU A 34 20.62 2.14 1.65
N ASN A 35 20.41 3.47 1.63
CA ASN A 35 20.27 4.30 2.82
C ASN A 35 18.89 5.00 2.93
N SER A 36 17.88 4.52 2.20
CA SER A 36 16.51 5.03 2.29
C SER A 36 15.55 3.97 2.83
N ALA A 37 15.74 3.64 4.11
CA ALA A 37 14.85 2.76 4.83
C ALA A 37 13.43 3.35 4.90
N TRP A 38 12.44 2.48 4.95
CA TRP A 38 11.05 2.88 5.15
C TRP A 38 10.82 3.41 6.57
N SER A 39 9.88 4.34 6.72
CA SER A 39 9.34 4.68 8.05
C SER A 39 8.68 3.46 8.71
N SER A 40 8.43 3.56 10.02
CA SER A 40 7.45 2.67 10.66
C SER A 40 6.06 2.83 10.03
N SER A 41 5.26 1.76 10.04
CA SER A 41 3.86 1.79 9.59
C SER A 41 3.07 2.90 10.28
N GLN A 42 2.37 3.68 9.47
CA GLN A 42 1.47 4.76 9.87
C GLN A 42 0.04 4.45 9.42
N GLN A 43 -0.94 5.14 9.98
CA GLN A 43 -2.33 5.05 9.55
C GLN A 43 -2.92 6.45 9.32
N ILE A 44 -3.78 6.56 8.32
CA ILE A 44 -4.57 7.76 8.07
C ILE A 44 -5.99 7.40 7.66
N SER A 45 -6.96 8.17 8.16
CA SER A 45 -8.34 8.14 7.70
C SER A 45 -8.50 9.12 6.53
N ILE A 46 -8.90 8.63 5.36
CA ILE A 46 -9.09 9.44 4.14
C ILE A 46 -10.54 9.34 3.69
N TYR A 47 -11.12 10.48 3.32
CA TYR A 47 -12.46 10.53 2.76
C TYR A 47 -12.41 10.27 1.25
N LEU A 48 -13.06 9.20 0.80
CA LEU A 48 -13.27 8.93 -0.61
C LEU A 48 -14.54 9.65 -1.06
N SER A 49 -14.38 10.78 -1.76
CA SER A 49 -15.50 11.58 -2.26
C SER A 49 -16.43 10.81 -3.21
N SER A 50 -15.87 9.90 -4.01
CA SER A 50 -16.61 8.98 -4.88
C SER A 50 -17.58 8.08 -4.11
N CYS A 51 -17.26 7.77 -2.84
CA CYS A 51 -18.05 6.89 -2.00
C CYS A 51 -18.69 7.54 -0.77
N GLY A 52 -18.48 8.82 -0.57
CA GLY A 52 -19.11 9.56 0.51
C GLY A 52 -18.70 9.09 1.91
N GLY A 53 -17.54 8.43 2.07
CA GLY A 53 -17.15 7.81 3.33
C GLY A 53 -15.63 7.78 3.58
N ASN A 54 -15.25 7.49 4.83
CA ASN A 54 -13.87 7.32 5.24
C ASN A 54 -13.35 5.87 5.12
N ILE A 55 -12.16 5.73 4.55
CA ILE A 55 -11.33 4.53 4.59
C ILE A 55 -10.14 4.76 5.52
N THR A 56 -9.54 3.68 6.02
CA THR A 56 -8.27 3.74 6.73
C THR A 56 -7.16 3.13 5.88
N VAL A 57 -6.15 3.91 5.56
CA VAL A 57 -4.96 3.46 4.82
C VAL A 57 -3.82 3.29 5.81
N THR A 58 -3.25 2.09 5.85
CA THR A 58 -1.97 1.82 6.53
C THR A 58 -0.85 1.95 5.49
N TYR A 59 0.14 2.78 5.79
CA TYR A 59 1.19 3.12 4.82
C TYR A 59 2.54 3.34 5.51
N ARG A 60 3.61 3.25 4.73
CA ARG A 60 4.94 3.75 5.07
C ARG A 60 5.34 4.85 4.11
N PHE A 61 6.35 5.63 4.47
CA PHE A 61 6.88 6.67 3.61
C PHE A 61 8.40 6.78 3.75
N ARG A 62 9.04 7.41 2.77
CA ARG A 62 10.46 7.77 2.83
C ARG A 62 10.80 8.87 1.82
N ALA A 63 11.95 9.50 2.00
CA ALA A 63 12.61 10.26 0.96
C ALA A 63 13.70 9.39 0.31
N ALA A 64 13.39 8.75 -0.82
CA ALA A 64 14.33 7.83 -1.47
C ALA A 64 15.40 8.57 -2.24
N CYS A 65 16.67 8.20 -2.00
CA CYS A 65 17.84 8.88 -2.56
C CYS A 65 17.86 10.41 -2.30
N ASN A 66 17.10 10.93 -1.33
CA ASN A 66 16.82 12.36 -1.15
C ASN A 66 16.28 13.06 -2.41
N ILE A 67 15.71 12.29 -3.34
CA ILE A 67 15.18 12.78 -4.62
C ILE A 67 13.70 12.48 -4.71
N PHE A 68 13.27 11.26 -4.37
CA PHE A 68 11.89 10.84 -4.53
C PHE A 68 11.10 10.87 -3.23
N TYR A 69 9.83 11.21 -3.34
CA TYR A 69 8.87 11.18 -2.25
C TYR A 69 8.02 9.93 -2.39
N ASP A 70 8.37 8.90 -1.61
CA ASP A 70 7.79 7.58 -1.74
C ASP A 70 6.74 7.36 -0.67
N TYR A 71 5.57 6.90 -1.07
CA TYR A 71 4.64 6.18 -0.20
C TYR A 71 4.67 4.69 -0.51
N TYR A 72 4.44 3.86 0.49
CA TYR A 72 4.12 2.44 0.33
C TYR A 72 2.78 2.14 0.99
N ILE A 73 1.81 1.61 0.23
CA ILE A 73 0.50 1.23 0.75
C ILE A 73 0.55 -0.22 1.22
N GLU A 74 0.47 -0.42 2.54
CA GLU A 74 0.53 -1.74 3.17
C GLU A 74 -0.82 -2.45 3.20
N ARG A 75 -1.87 -1.68 3.50
CA ARG A 75 -3.20 -2.21 3.80
C ARG A 75 -4.24 -1.11 3.71
N VAL A 76 -5.44 -1.46 3.23
CA VAL A 76 -6.61 -0.58 3.26
C VAL A 76 -7.72 -1.26 4.04
N SER A 77 -8.37 -0.54 4.94
CA SER A 77 -9.56 -0.99 5.65
C SER A 77 -10.75 -0.12 5.31
N PHE A 78 -11.90 -0.75 5.11
CA PHE A 78 -13.14 -0.06 4.79
C PHE A 78 -14.05 -0.03 6.01
N SER A 79 -14.77 1.08 6.15
CA SER A 79 -15.95 1.10 7.02
C SER A 79 -17.12 0.41 6.32
N SER A 80 -18.07 -0.11 7.10
CA SER A 80 -19.28 -0.76 6.57
C SER A 80 -20.04 0.11 5.57
N ALA A 81 -20.04 1.44 5.76
CA ALA A 81 -20.72 2.40 4.90
C ALA A 81 -20.17 2.50 3.47
N ILE A 82 -18.92 2.06 3.22
CA ILE A 82 -18.27 2.19 1.91
C ILE A 82 -18.36 0.93 1.07
N ARG A 83 -18.62 -0.23 1.68
CA ARG A 83 -18.56 -1.54 1.02
C ARG A 83 -19.45 -1.59 -0.22
N ASP A 84 -20.71 -1.21 -0.07
CA ASP A 84 -21.70 -1.20 -1.17
C ASP A 84 -21.36 -0.16 -2.24
N CYS A 85 -20.65 0.90 -1.87
CA CYS A 85 -20.22 1.90 -2.83
C CYS A 85 -19.12 1.39 -3.75
N LEU A 86 -18.14 0.64 -3.21
CA LEU A 86 -16.98 0.22 -4.00
C LEU A 86 -17.42 -0.62 -5.21
N ASP A 87 -18.35 -1.55 -4.99
CA ASP A 87 -18.92 -2.35 -6.06
C ASP A 87 -19.72 -1.49 -7.06
N ARG A 88 -20.58 -0.58 -6.56
CA ARG A 88 -21.39 0.29 -7.41
C ARG A 88 -20.58 1.28 -8.27
N VAL A 89 -19.50 1.85 -7.72
CA VAL A 89 -18.70 2.90 -8.37
C VAL A 89 -17.62 2.30 -9.25
N TYR A 90 -16.97 1.24 -8.80
CA TYR A 90 -15.80 0.67 -9.48
C TYR A 90 -16.08 -0.70 -10.13
N GLY A 91 -17.28 -1.28 -9.97
CA GLY A 91 -17.63 -2.59 -10.52
C GLY A 91 -16.77 -3.73 -9.98
N GLY A 92 -16.19 -3.56 -8.78
CA GLY A 92 -15.22 -4.49 -8.21
C GLY A 92 -13.81 -4.42 -8.82
N ASP A 93 -13.52 -3.43 -9.67
CA ASP A 93 -12.18 -3.23 -10.24
C ASP A 93 -11.20 -2.74 -9.17
N LEU A 94 -10.43 -3.70 -8.62
CA LEU A 94 -9.43 -3.43 -7.58
C LEU A 94 -8.34 -2.47 -8.03
N ASN A 95 -7.99 -2.44 -9.32
CA ASN A 95 -7.00 -1.51 -9.83
C ASN A 95 -7.52 -0.06 -9.72
N GLN A 96 -8.74 0.19 -10.21
CA GLN A 96 -9.36 1.52 -10.09
C GLN A 96 -9.56 1.95 -8.63
N ILE A 97 -9.97 1.02 -7.77
CA ILE A 97 -10.11 1.28 -6.33
C ILE A 97 -8.77 1.72 -5.73
N LEU A 98 -7.70 0.96 -5.94
CA LEU A 98 -6.38 1.29 -5.40
C LEU A 98 -5.78 2.55 -6.03
N GLN A 99 -6.06 2.83 -7.30
CA GLN A 99 -5.65 4.07 -7.95
C GLN A 99 -6.29 5.28 -7.27
N HIS A 100 -7.61 5.26 -7.04
CA HIS A 100 -8.29 6.36 -6.35
C HIS A 100 -7.81 6.52 -4.90
N ILE A 101 -7.52 5.41 -4.20
CA ILE A 101 -6.96 5.45 -2.85
C ILE A 101 -5.56 6.07 -2.86
N THR A 102 -4.75 5.72 -3.85
CA THR A 102 -3.40 6.27 -4.05
C THR A 102 -3.45 7.77 -4.24
N GLU A 103 -4.31 8.25 -5.14
CA GLU A 103 -4.51 9.67 -5.37
C GLU A 103 -5.01 10.39 -4.11
N ALA A 104 -5.97 9.80 -3.40
CA ALA A 104 -6.50 10.37 -2.17
C ALA A 104 -5.43 10.47 -1.05
N LEU A 105 -4.52 9.51 -0.96
CA LEU A 105 -3.37 9.56 -0.03
C LEU A 105 -2.39 10.68 -0.39
N ILE A 106 -2.08 10.84 -1.69
CA ILE A 106 -1.20 11.91 -2.17
C ILE A 106 -1.82 13.30 -1.93
N ILE A 107 -3.14 13.44 -2.11
CA ILE A 107 -3.87 14.68 -1.78
C ILE A 107 -3.81 14.95 -0.28
N ALA A 108 -4.08 13.94 0.55
CA ALA A 108 -4.06 14.08 2.01
C ALA A 108 -2.68 14.46 2.55
N ASN A 109 -1.61 13.96 1.91
CA ASN A 109 -0.21 14.26 2.19
C ASN A 109 0.15 14.35 3.69
N PRO A 110 -0.09 13.29 4.48
CA PRO A 110 0.10 13.32 5.94
C PRO A 110 1.51 13.70 6.40
N VAL A 111 2.52 13.49 5.56
CA VAL A 111 3.94 13.71 5.91
C VAL A 111 4.50 15.01 5.33
N ASN A 112 3.63 15.83 4.74
CA ASN A 112 3.98 17.14 4.21
C ASN A 112 5.09 17.10 3.14
N PHE A 113 5.07 16.12 2.24
CA PHE A 113 5.98 16.10 1.09
C PHE A 113 5.73 17.28 0.14
N PRO A 114 6.77 17.84 -0.51
CA PRO A 114 6.65 18.90 -1.50
C PRO A 114 5.71 18.55 -2.67
N PRO A 115 5.04 19.49 -3.33
CA PRO A 115 5.11 20.92 -3.07
C PRO A 115 4.23 21.28 -1.88
N THR A 116 4.78 22.09 -0.97
CA THR A 116 4.05 22.65 0.18
C THR A 116 3.65 24.10 -0.06
N GLU A 117 4.20 24.73 -1.09
CA GLU A 117 3.91 26.10 -1.49
C GLU A 117 2.83 26.14 -2.60
N PRO A 118 2.00 27.20 -2.67
CA PRO A 118 1.04 27.38 -3.75
C PRO A 118 1.70 27.54 -5.14
N ASN A 119 1.00 27.11 -6.19
CA ASN A 119 1.42 27.25 -7.59
C ASN A 119 2.80 26.62 -7.90
N LYS A 120 3.08 25.45 -7.32
CA LYS A 120 4.30 24.67 -7.56
C LYS A 120 3.94 23.27 -8.02
N CYS A 121 4.87 22.63 -8.73
CA CYS A 121 4.74 21.24 -9.16
C CYS A 121 6.01 20.47 -8.80
N GLU A 122 5.83 19.23 -8.37
CA GLU A 122 6.91 18.27 -8.11
C GLU A 122 6.64 16.99 -8.90
N THR A 123 7.67 16.47 -9.56
CA THR A 123 7.56 15.33 -10.51
C THR A 123 8.21 14.05 -9.99
N ASN A 124 8.69 14.08 -8.75
CA ASN A 124 9.45 13.04 -8.08
C ASN A 124 8.61 12.26 -7.06
N TRP A 125 7.29 12.29 -7.19
CA TRP A 125 6.39 11.50 -6.37
C TRP A 125 6.30 10.09 -6.88
N ARG A 126 6.38 9.13 -5.96
CA ARG A 126 6.21 7.72 -6.27
C ARG A 126 5.33 7.03 -5.24
N VAL A 127 4.53 6.09 -5.69
CA VAL A 127 3.78 5.22 -4.80
C VAL A 127 4.07 3.78 -5.13
N MET A 128 4.41 3.03 -4.09
CA MET A 128 4.59 1.59 -4.12
C MET A 128 3.41 0.88 -3.48
N LYS A 129 3.07 -0.27 -4.05
CA LYS A 129 2.05 -1.20 -3.56
C LYS A 129 2.39 -2.59 -4.06
N GLY A 130 1.86 -3.65 -3.44
CA GLY A 130 2.02 -5.01 -3.98
C GLY A 130 1.48 -5.11 -5.41
N SER A 131 2.06 -6.00 -6.23
CA SER A 131 1.61 -6.22 -7.63
C SER A 131 0.25 -6.89 -7.71
N CYS A 132 -0.01 -7.81 -6.78
CA CYS A 132 -1.31 -8.49 -6.61
C CYS A 132 -1.95 -8.10 -5.28
N TRP A 133 -3.27 -7.93 -5.28
CA TRP A 133 -4.04 -7.66 -4.07
C TRP A 133 -5.20 -8.63 -3.96
N MET A 134 -5.53 -8.99 -2.72
CA MET A 134 -6.70 -9.80 -2.44
C MET A 134 -7.71 -9.03 -1.60
N PRO A 135 -9.00 -9.12 -1.95
CA PRO A 135 -10.06 -8.66 -1.09
C PRO A 135 -10.25 -9.69 0.03
N THR A 136 -9.98 -9.30 1.27
CA THR A 136 -10.23 -10.17 2.42
C THR A 136 -11.51 -9.72 3.11
N ILE A 137 -12.46 -10.65 3.24
CA ILE A 137 -13.56 -10.56 4.19
C ILE A 137 -12.99 -11.02 5.53
N ILE A 138 -13.00 -10.18 6.56
CA ILE A 138 -12.68 -10.66 7.91
C ILE A 138 -13.97 -11.30 8.43
N PRO A 139 -14.02 -12.63 8.67
CA PRO A 139 -15.26 -13.38 8.89
C PRO A 139 -15.95 -13.11 10.24
N HIS A 140 -15.80 -11.94 10.85
CA HIS A 140 -16.22 -11.70 12.23
C HIS A 140 -17.44 -10.82 12.45
N ILE A 141 -18.20 -10.45 11.41
CA ILE A 141 -19.49 -9.79 11.62
C ILE A 141 -20.53 -10.37 10.65
N PRO A 142 -21.34 -11.37 11.06
CA PRO A 142 -22.55 -11.70 10.30
C PRO A 142 -23.41 -10.43 10.23
N MET A 143 -23.66 -9.95 9.02
CA MET A 143 -24.60 -8.86 8.79
C MET A 143 -25.99 -9.36 9.20
N VAL A 144 -26.51 -8.80 10.28
CA VAL A 144 -27.91 -8.97 10.67
C VAL A 144 -28.68 -7.86 9.98
N GLU A 145 -29.11 -8.11 8.75
CA GLU A 145 -30.04 -7.22 8.07
C GLU A 145 -31.46 -7.56 8.56
N ASN A 146 -32.13 -6.60 9.21
CA ASN A 146 -33.53 -6.71 9.67
C ASN A 146 -33.87 -7.97 10.52
N GLY A 147 -32.95 -8.43 11.36
CA GLY A 147 -33.21 -9.55 12.28
C GLY A 147 -33.27 -10.93 11.62
N ASN A 148 -33.08 -11.01 10.31
CA ASN A 148 -32.95 -12.27 9.58
C ASN A 148 -31.47 -12.56 9.36
N LYS A 149 -31.01 -13.72 9.85
CA LYS A 149 -29.66 -14.21 9.54
C LYS A 149 -29.62 -14.49 8.05
N ILE A 150 -28.76 -13.78 7.31
CA ILE A 150 -28.44 -14.13 5.93
C ILE A 150 -27.86 -15.54 5.98
N LYS A 151 -28.46 -16.49 5.23
CA LYS A 151 -27.96 -17.85 5.14
C LYS A 151 -26.59 -17.80 4.46
N SER A 152 -25.62 -18.57 4.97
CA SER A 152 -24.26 -18.66 4.44
C SER A 152 -24.19 -18.96 2.94
N ASP A 153 -25.25 -19.56 2.40
CA ASP A 153 -25.27 -20.07 1.02
C ASP A 153 -25.49 -18.93 -0.01
N ASP A 154 -26.07 -17.80 0.39
CA ASP A 154 -26.19 -16.58 -0.45
C ASP A 154 -24.99 -15.62 -0.31
N LEU A 155 -24.04 -15.93 0.58
CA LEU A 155 -22.88 -15.08 0.87
C LEU A 155 -21.90 -14.98 -0.32
N HIS A 156 -21.95 -15.93 -1.26
CA HIS A 156 -21.13 -15.90 -2.48
C HIS A 156 -21.51 -14.76 -3.44
N SER A 157 -22.69 -14.14 -3.31
CA SER A 157 -23.10 -13.04 -4.19
C SER A 157 -22.75 -11.65 -3.65
N TYR A 158 -22.17 -11.55 -2.46
CA TYR A 158 -21.79 -10.28 -1.83
C TYR A 158 -20.29 -10.29 -1.54
N VAL A 159 -19.49 -9.80 -2.50
CA VAL A 159 -18.06 -9.57 -2.29
C VAL A 159 -17.91 -8.27 -1.49
N GLY A 160 -18.17 -8.35 -0.19
CA GLY A 160 -18.01 -7.20 0.70
C GLY A 160 -16.56 -7.05 1.16
N TYR A 161 -15.85 -6.04 0.68
CA TYR A 161 -14.47 -5.76 1.06
C TYR A 161 -14.39 -5.22 2.50
N ASP A 162 -13.77 -5.94 3.45
CA ASP A 162 -13.43 -5.34 4.76
C ASP A 162 -12.03 -4.75 4.73
N VAL A 163 -11.13 -5.46 4.05
CA VAL A 163 -9.71 -5.13 3.98
C VAL A 163 -9.18 -5.48 2.59
N LEU A 164 -8.36 -4.60 2.02
CA LEU A 164 -7.42 -4.95 0.96
C LEU A 164 -6.04 -5.13 1.56
N ILE A 165 -5.40 -6.25 1.23
CA ILE A 165 -3.99 -6.52 1.53
C ILE A 165 -3.31 -7.03 0.27
N PRO A 166 -2.01 -6.75 0.10
CA PRO A 166 -1.25 -7.30 -0.99
C PRO A 166 -1.10 -8.82 -0.77
N CYS A 167 -1.03 -9.59 -1.86
CA CYS A 167 -0.83 -11.04 -1.80
C CYS A 167 0.62 -11.39 -1.41
N THR A 168 1.56 -10.54 -1.80
CA THR A 168 2.97 -10.60 -1.43
C THR A 168 3.46 -9.20 -1.06
N TYR A 169 4.44 -9.12 -0.16
CA TYR A 169 5.03 -7.85 0.26
C TYR A 169 6.30 -7.51 -0.53
N ASP A 170 6.83 -8.49 -1.27
CA ASP A 170 8.12 -8.41 -1.96
C ASP A 170 7.94 -8.09 -3.45
N ASP A 171 6.84 -8.56 -4.08
CA ASP A 171 6.51 -8.22 -5.46
C ASP A 171 5.71 -6.92 -5.48
N CYS A 172 6.37 -5.83 -5.84
CA CYS A 172 5.76 -4.51 -5.80
C CYS A 172 5.70 -3.86 -7.17
N CYS A 173 4.76 -2.94 -7.33
CA CYS A 173 4.76 -1.99 -8.42
C CYS A 173 5.15 -0.61 -7.93
N LEU A 174 5.78 0.14 -8.82
CA LEU A 174 6.18 1.52 -8.61
C LEU A 174 5.45 2.43 -9.61
N GLU A 175 4.63 3.33 -9.11
CA GLU A 175 3.88 4.31 -9.90
C GLU A 175 4.48 5.70 -9.71
N TYR A 176 4.54 6.49 -10.78
CA TYR A 176 5.08 7.84 -10.78
C TYR A 176 3.98 8.88 -10.93
N PHE A 177 4.11 9.97 -10.20
CA PHE A 177 3.15 11.06 -10.19
C PHE A 177 3.84 12.41 -10.30
N THR A 178 3.15 13.35 -10.93
CA THR A 178 3.37 14.77 -10.77
C THR A 178 2.28 15.33 -9.87
N VAL A 179 2.69 16.04 -8.82
CA VAL A 179 1.79 16.70 -7.88
C VAL A 179 1.98 18.20 -8.01
N CYS A 180 0.90 18.90 -8.35
CA CYS A 180 0.87 20.36 -8.42
C CYS A 180 -0.07 20.93 -7.36
N THR A 181 0.24 22.11 -6.85
CA THR A 181 -0.64 22.92 -6.00
C THR A 181 -1.16 24.11 -6.79
N ASP A 182 -2.43 24.48 -6.60
CA ASP A 182 -2.99 25.73 -7.12
C ASP A 182 -2.67 26.93 -6.20
N LEU A 183 -3.22 28.10 -6.50
CA LEU A 183 -3.06 29.32 -5.67
C LEU A 183 -3.70 29.20 -4.28
N ASN A 184 -4.67 28.31 -4.10
CA ASN A 184 -5.34 28.01 -2.84
C ASN A 184 -4.72 26.81 -2.12
N ASN A 185 -3.58 26.30 -2.63
CA ASN A 185 -2.90 25.11 -2.15
C ASN A 185 -3.70 23.80 -2.31
N ASN A 186 -4.68 23.76 -3.21
CA ASN A 186 -5.35 22.51 -3.58
C ASN A 186 -4.42 21.69 -4.47
N ARG A 187 -4.36 20.38 -4.21
CA ARG A 187 -3.49 19.46 -4.96
C ARG A 187 -4.21 18.91 -6.19
N THR A 188 -3.51 18.91 -7.31
CA THR A 188 -3.85 18.14 -8.51
C THR A 188 -2.77 17.10 -8.75
N ILE A 189 -3.21 15.91 -9.15
CA ILE A 189 -2.33 14.77 -9.38
C ILE A 189 -2.42 14.39 -10.84
N THR A 190 -1.28 14.10 -11.44
CA THR A 190 -1.19 13.49 -12.77
C THR A 190 -0.29 12.28 -12.68
N GLN A 191 -0.81 11.11 -13.02
CA GLN A 191 0.01 9.91 -13.14
C GLN A 191 0.91 10.05 -14.38
N THR A 192 2.23 9.97 -14.18
CA THR A 192 3.24 10.24 -15.23
C THR A 192 4.04 9.00 -15.63
N GLY A 193 3.92 7.92 -14.85
CA GLY A 193 4.51 6.63 -15.18
C GLY A 193 3.69 5.52 -14.56
N TYR A 194 3.10 4.69 -15.42
CA TYR A 194 2.34 3.50 -15.06
C TYR A 194 2.69 2.38 -16.03
N LEU A 195 2.95 1.20 -15.48
CA LEU A 195 2.99 -0.03 -16.27
C LEU A 195 1.65 -0.75 -16.04
N PRO A 196 0.85 -0.97 -17.10
CA PRO A 196 -0.47 -1.59 -17.00
C PRO A 196 -0.38 -2.98 -16.37
N PRO A 197 -1.45 -3.49 -15.74
CA PRO A 197 -1.45 -4.80 -15.10
C PRO A 197 -1.08 -5.90 -16.10
N GLU A 198 0.09 -6.48 -15.89
CA GLU A 198 0.71 -7.52 -16.71
C GLU A 198 1.51 -8.41 -15.75
N ASP A 199 0.81 -9.18 -14.91
CA ASP A 199 1.48 -10.19 -14.10
C ASP A 199 0.79 -11.56 -14.26
N PRO A 200 1.31 -12.44 -15.14
CA PRO A 200 0.82 -13.80 -15.29
C PRO A 200 1.12 -14.69 -14.07
N GLU A 201 1.89 -14.24 -13.07
CA GLU A 201 2.19 -14.98 -11.85
C GLU A 201 1.17 -14.73 -10.72
N CYS A 202 0.47 -13.58 -10.71
CA CYS A 202 -0.67 -13.37 -9.79
C CYS A 202 -1.71 -14.49 -9.92
N GLU A 203 -1.94 -14.98 -11.15
CA GLU A 203 -2.92 -16.02 -11.46
C GLU A 203 -2.43 -17.45 -11.14
N ARG A 204 -1.11 -17.69 -11.00
CA ARG A 204 -0.55 -19.05 -10.94
C ARG A 204 -0.21 -19.57 -9.55
N ASN A 205 0.11 -18.70 -8.59
CA ASN A 205 0.73 -19.11 -7.33
C ASN A 205 -0.07 -18.80 -6.06
N TYR A 206 -1.06 -17.91 -6.12
CA TYR A 206 -1.83 -17.49 -4.96
C TYR A 206 -3.28 -17.94 -5.10
N ASN A 207 -3.94 -18.27 -3.98
CA ASN A 207 -5.36 -18.66 -3.92
C ASN A 207 -6.21 -17.83 -4.90
N GLU A 208 -7.28 -18.41 -5.45
CA GLU A 208 -8.17 -17.89 -6.52
C GLU A 208 -8.73 -16.44 -6.35
N LEU A 209 -8.32 -15.70 -5.33
CA LEU A 209 -8.76 -14.36 -4.93
C LEU A 209 -7.71 -13.25 -5.15
N CYS A 210 -6.49 -13.56 -5.60
CA CYS A 210 -5.48 -12.53 -5.90
C CYS A 210 -5.67 -11.93 -7.28
N VAL A 211 -5.77 -10.60 -7.35
CA VAL A 211 -5.99 -9.85 -8.59
C VAL A 211 -4.80 -8.94 -8.87
N PRO A 212 -4.25 -8.93 -10.10
CA PRO A 212 -3.19 -8.00 -10.49
C PRO A 212 -3.73 -6.57 -10.53
N VAL A 213 -3.00 -5.62 -9.93
CA VAL A 213 -3.41 -4.20 -9.88
C VAL A 213 -2.44 -3.29 -10.64
N CYS A 214 -1.33 -3.83 -11.13
CA CYS A 214 -0.28 -3.15 -11.88
C CYS A 214 0.70 -4.19 -12.46
N GLY A 215 1.44 -3.87 -13.53
CA GLY A 215 2.22 -4.88 -14.26
C GLY A 215 3.72 -4.66 -14.30
N SER A 216 4.25 -3.77 -13.46
CA SER A 216 5.67 -3.81 -13.19
C SER A 216 5.89 -4.70 -11.98
N ILE A 217 6.45 -5.89 -12.19
CA ILE A 217 7.12 -6.60 -11.10
C ILE A 217 8.42 -5.84 -10.83
N TYR A 218 8.43 -5.02 -9.79
CA TYR A 218 9.66 -4.47 -9.23
C TYR A 218 10.29 -5.51 -8.31
N ASN A 219 10.81 -6.59 -8.91
CA ASN A 219 11.64 -7.57 -8.21
C ASN A 219 13.10 -7.20 -8.45
N ARG A 220 13.78 -6.74 -7.39
CA ARG A 220 15.23 -6.60 -7.38
C ARG A 220 15.83 -7.58 -6.39
#